data_AF-A0A951GGM6-F1
#
_entry.id   AF-A0A951GGM6-F1
#
_cell.length_a   1.000
_cell.length_b   1.000
_cell.length_c   1.000
_cell.angle_alpha   90.00
_cell.angle_beta   90.00
_cell.angle_gamma   90.00
#
_symmetry.space_group_name_H-M   'P 1'
#
loop_
_entity.id
_entity.type
_entity.pdbx_description
1 polymer ?
#
loop_
_entity_poly.entity_id
_entity_poly.type
_entity_poly.pdbx_seq_one_letter_code
_entity_poly.pdbx_strand_id
1 'polypeptide(L)' 'MAEPYSRLRLETLARSELARAMVTRAALRQAAGDIAAPRLLLDEAAAIFQELGTLDEPTRVARWRG' A
#
# COMPACT_ATOMS: atom_id res chain seq x y z
N MET A 1 22.34 -7.02 21.35
CA MET A 1 21.02 -6.36 21.34
C MET A 1 20.84 -5.75 19.95
N ALA A 2 19.77 -6.08 19.25
CA ALA A 2 19.49 -5.42 17.96
C ALA A 2 19.11 -3.96 18.24
N GLU A 3 19.89 -3.03 17.70
CA GLU A 3 19.72 -1.58 17.80
C GLU A 3 18.27 -1.17 17.49
N PRO A 4 17.64 -0.25 18.24
CA PRO A 4 16.26 0.20 18.01
C PRO A 4 15.98 0.69 16.57
N TYR A 5 17.00 1.20 15.88
CA TYR A 5 16.94 1.55 14.46
C TYR A 5 16.63 0.37 13.53
N SER A 6 17.10 -0.84 13.86
CA SER A 6 16.87 -2.03 13.05
C SER A 6 15.41 -2.48 13.08
N ARG A 7 14.75 -2.36 14.24
CA ARG A 7 13.33 -2.71 14.40
C ARG A 7 12.43 -1.75 13.64
N LEU A 8 12.67 -0.45 13.76
CA LEU A 8 11.90 0.58 13.05
C LEU A 8 12.02 0.43 11.53
N ARG A 9 13.22 0.13 11.03
CA ARG A 9 13.45 -0.13 9.61
C ARG A 9 12.69 -1.37 9.11
N LEU A 10 12.73 -2.46 9.89
CA LEU A 10 12.01 -3.69 9.53
C LEU A 10 10.49 -3.50 9.55
N GLU A 11 9.98 -2.74 10.52
CA GLU A 11 8.55 -2.40 10.60
C GLU A 11 8.11 -1.54 9.40
N THR A 12 8.90 -0.51 9.05
CA THR A 12 8.66 0.34 7.88
C THR A 12 8.65 -0.48 6.60
N LEU A 13 9.60 -1.41 6.46
CA LEU A 13 9.68 -2.31 5.31
C LEU A 13 8.47 -3.25 5.26
N ALA A 14 8.12 -3.89 6.37
CA ALA A 14 7.00 -4.83 6.44
C ALA A 14 5.67 -4.15 6.09
N ARG A 15 5.44 -2.93 6.60
CA ARG A 15 4.24 -2.13 6.26
C ARG A 15 4.22 -1.74 4.78
N SER A 16 5.36 -1.40 4.20
CA SER A 16 5.48 -1.11 2.76
C SER A 16 5.14 -2.33 1.89
N GLU A 17 5.65 -3.52 2.27
CA GLU A 17 5.35 -4.76 1.55
C GLU A 17 3.88 -5.16 1.66
N LEU A 18 3.26 -4.96 2.84
CA LEU A 18 1.82 -5.18 3.03
C LEU A 18 0.99 -4.32 2.08
N ALA A 19 1.31 -3.02 1.99
CA ALA A 19 0.61 -2.10 1.09
C ALA A 19 0.77 -2.51 -0.39
N ARG A 20 1.97 -2.95 -0.81
CA ARG A 20 2.20 -3.48 -2.17
C ARG A 20 1.38 -4.75 -2.45
N ALA A 21 1.26 -5.65 -1.47
CA ALA A 21 0.45 -6.86 -1.60
C ALA A 21 -1.05 -6.52 -1.75
N MET A 22 -1.55 -5.54 -1.01
CA MET A 22 -2.93 -5.04 -1.13
C MET A 22 -3.22 -4.49 -2.53
N VAL A 23 -2.32 -3.66 -3.09
CA VAL A 23 -2.42 -3.14 -4.46
C VAL A 23 -2.46 -4.28 -5.49
N THR A 24 -1.56 -5.26 -5.36
CA THR A 24 -1.52 -6.43 -6.25
C THR A 24 -2.83 -7.21 -6.20
N ARG A 25 -3.38 -7.44 -5.00
CA ARG A 25 -4.66 -8.12 -4.81
C ARG A 25 -5.84 -7.33 -5.40
N ALA A 26 -5.83 -6.00 -5.25
CA ALA A 26 -6.84 -5.13 -5.84
C ALA A 26 -6.84 -5.25 -7.38
N ALA A 27 -5.66 -5.22 -8.01
CA ALA A 27 -5.51 -5.39 -9.46
C ALA A 27 -6.04 -6.76 -9.95
N LEU A 28 -5.73 -7.85 -9.23
CA LEU A 28 -6.25 -9.19 -9.58
C LEU A 28 -7.79 -9.25 -9.47
N ARG A 29 -8.38 -8.58 -8.48
CA ARG A 29 -9.83 -8.53 -8.29
C ARG A 29 -10.54 -7.69 -9.34
N GLN A 30 -9.95 -6.56 -9.74
CA GLN A 30 -10.44 -5.77 -10.86
C GLN A 30 -10.42 -6.58 -12.17
N ALA A 31 -9.32 -7.32 -12.42
CA ALA A 31 -9.22 -8.20 -13.59
C ALA A 31 -10.26 -9.33 -13.58
N ALA A 32 -10.71 -9.76 -12.39
CA ALA A 32 -11.77 -10.75 -12.22
C ALA A 32 -13.20 -10.15 -12.25
N GLY A 33 -13.35 -8.84 -12.46
CA GLY A 33 -14.65 -8.16 -12.57
C GLY A 33 -15.28 -7.76 -11.23
N ASP A 34 -14.58 -7.91 -10.10
CA ASP A 34 -15.02 -7.38 -8.80
C ASP A 34 -14.61 -5.91 -8.69
N ILE A 35 -15.59 -5.01 -8.57
CA ILE A 35 -15.37 -3.55 -8.59
C ILE A 35 -15.41 -2.95 -7.17
N ALA A 36 -16.08 -3.61 -6.22
CA ALA A 36 -16.25 -3.07 -4.87
C ALA A 36 -15.07 -3.44 -3.96
N ALA A 37 -14.63 -4.70 -4.00
CA ALA A 37 -13.55 -5.17 -3.13
C ALA A 37 -12.15 -4.59 -3.42
N PRO A 38 -11.81 -4.17 -4.66
CA PRO A 38 -10.54 -3.46 -4.92
C PRO A 38 -10.46 -2.08 -4.28
N ARG A 39 -11.58 -1.35 -4.15
CA ARG A 39 -11.56 0.03 -3.63
C ARG A 39 -11.11 0.07 -2.17
N LEU A 40 -11.68 -0.82 -1.34
CA LEU A 40 -11.28 -0.96 0.06
C LEU A 40 -9.79 -1.33 0.21
N LEU A 41 -9.30 -2.26 -0.61
CA LEU A 41 -7.88 -2.65 -0.60
C LEU A 41 -6.95 -1.51 -1.01
N LEU A 42 -7.37 -0.67 -1.96
CA LEU A 42 -6.60 0.49 -2.39
C LEU A 42 -6.61 1.62 -1.35
N ASP A 43 -7.74 1.86 -0.69
CA ASP A 43 -7.84 2.86 0.37
C ASP A 43 -6.98 2.47 1.60
N GLU A 44 -6.98 1.20 1.99
CA GLU A 44 -6.11 0.68 3.06
C GLU A 44 -4.62 0.78 2.69
N ALA A 45 -4.25 0.41 1.46
CA ALA A 45 -2.88 0.54 0.98
C ALA A 45 -2.42 2.02 0.96
N ALA A 46 -3.30 2.92 0.52
CA ALA A 46 -3.02 4.35 0.49
C ALA A 46 -2.81 4.95 1.88
N ALA A 47 -3.61 4.55 2.88
CA ALA A 47 -3.40 4.98 4.26
C ALA A 47 -2.03 4.54 4.80
N ILE A 48 -1.61 3.30 4.52
CA ILE A 48 -0.29 2.81 4.94
C ILE A 48 0.84 3.63 4.30
N PHE A 49 0.78 3.91 2.99
CA PHE A 49 1.80 4.73 2.34
C PHE A 49 1.82 6.17 2.86
N GLN A 50 0.67 6.75 3.16
CA GLN A 50 0.57 8.09 3.77
C GLN A 50 1.20 8.11 5.17
N GLU A 51 0.91 7.11 6.00
CA GLU A 51 1.45 7.00 7.36
C GLU A 51 2.98 6.76 7.38
N LEU A 52 3.52 6.03 6.41
CA LEU A 52 4.96 5.77 6.31
C LEU A 52 5.76 6.97 5.79
N GLY A 53 5.10 8.00 5.26
CA GLY A 53 5.75 9.21 4.72
C GLY A 53 6.69 8.94 3.55
N THR A 54 6.65 7.75 2.96
CA THR A 54 7.51 7.37 1.83
C THR A 54 6.99 8.02 0.55
N LEU A 55 7.72 9.03 0.08
CA LEU A 55 7.88 9.37 -1.35
C LEU A 55 7.91 8.06 -2.17
N ASP A 56 7.17 7.85 -3.26
CA ASP A 56 6.55 8.73 -4.23
C ASP A 56 5.04 8.41 -4.38
N GLU A 57 4.32 9.26 -5.12
CA GLU A 57 3.04 8.95 -5.79
C GLU A 57 1.70 9.45 -5.18
N PRO A 58 1.56 10.74 -4.81
CA PRO A 58 0.29 11.43 -5.08
C PRO A 58 -0.14 11.23 -6.55
N THR A 59 0.84 11.13 -7.46
CA THR A 59 0.66 11.01 -8.92
C THR A 59 0.11 9.64 -9.39
N ARG A 60 0.48 8.50 -8.78
CA ARG A 60 -0.12 7.21 -9.19
C ARG A 60 -1.50 7.02 -8.58
N VAL A 61 -1.74 7.43 -7.34
CA VAL A 61 -3.10 7.34 -6.77
C VAL A 61 -4.08 8.25 -7.51
N ALA A 62 -3.66 9.46 -7.91
CA ALA A 62 -4.46 10.35 -8.75
C ALA A 62 -4.84 9.71 -10.09
N ARG A 63 -3.96 8.89 -10.68
CA ARG A 63 -4.21 8.18 -11.94
C ARG A 63 -5.31 7.09 -11.83
N TRP A 64 -5.59 6.57 -10.64
CA TRP A 64 -6.63 5.55 -10.42
C TRP A 64 -7.99 6.14 -9.98
N ARG A 65 -8.08 7.45 -9.74
CA ARG A 65 -9.33 8.15 -9.39
C ARG A 65 -10.00 8.87 -10.57
N GLY A 66 -9.42 8.80 -11.77
CA GLY A 66 -9.98 9.31 -13.02
C GLY A 66 -10.68 8.23 -13.83
#